data_AF-S3MGB2-F1
#
_entry.id   AF-S3MGB2-F1
#
_cell.length_a   1.000
_cell.length_b   1.000
_cell.length_c   1.000
_cell.angle_alpha   90.00
_cell.angle_beta   90.00
_cell.angle_gamma   90.00
#
_symmetry.space_group_name_H-M   'P 1'
#
loop_
_entity.id
_entity.type
_entity.pdbx_description
1 polymer ?
#
loop_
_entity_poly.entity_id
_entity_poly.type
_entity_poly.pdbx_seq_one_letter_code
_entity_poly.pdbx_strand_id
1 'polypeptide(L)'
;MKHIKYFCIILFLCLFFSLPCPAQPLTGLWENSERFIEYTDTGKTGGTAEDTMRIVLKTYYRFVYDDMGTYPVAAEQENTGNVYSLRIRYPGYKTPVPAAVWVHGDRLFTSFYKKVPHALTAGTQTDATQPGIDEISANPQPAAVTLSATVLEGFWVEQGFRNGILIYQQEAPVFFDAFFFHGTQYIRFRYWTGDFEYKEKRAGFVCDDGSHVSVPKFIRQYDAIYSCITDNGSKLKNYEKGTVSIDSVDGVQRLTLTPQGGGPGTHAVGDVYPHQTYPKIQALPLYYDERDGAFAFGEPFLTRSPISNLQEEITRHNSLKRPPQEPLLKADELDFYWDRIKEIRKQD
;
A
#
# COMPACT_ATOMS: atom_id res chain seq x y z
N MET A 1 54.05 -53.25 -4.86
CA MET A 1 52.79 -53.83 -5.38
C MET A 1 51.72 -52.75 -5.39
N LYS A 2 50.86 -52.78 -6.40
CA LYS A 2 50.02 -51.67 -6.92
C LYS A 2 49.12 -51.01 -5.87
N HIS A 3 49.25 -49.71 -5.66
CA HIS A 3 48.20 -48.87 -5.05
C HIS A 3 47.40 -48.21 -6.16
N ILE A 4 46.13 -48.59 -6.27
CA ILE A 4 45.14 -48.01 -7.17
C ILE A 4 44.74 -46.64 -6.62
N LYS A 5 44.81 -45.63 -7.49
CA LYS A 5 44.33 -44.26 -7.28
C LYS A 5 42.88 -44.12 -7.78
N TYR A 6 42.22 -43.05 -7.30
CA TYR A 6 40.96 -42.43 -7.77
C TYR A 6 39.69 -43.14 -7.25
N PHE A 7 38.60 -42.47 -6.86
CA PHE A 7 38.06 -41.18 -7.26
C PHE A 7 36.97 -40.81 -6.22
N CYS A 8 37.11 -39.73 -5.45
CA CYS A 8 36.00 -39.17 -4.68
C CYS A 8 35.63 -37.84 -5.32
N ILE A 9 34.58 -37.89 -6.15
CA ILE A 9 33.92 -36.73 -6.73
C ILE A 9 33.29 -35.98 -5.56
N ILE A 10 33.88 -34.85 -5.17
CA ILE A 10 33.20 -33.85 -4.34
C ILE A 10 32.20 -33.18 -5.28
N LEU A 11 30.98 -33.69 -5.28
CA LEU A 11 29.81 -33.06 -5.88
C LEU A 11 29.57 -31.77 -5.08
N PHE A 12 30.09 -30.65 -5.61
CA PHE A 12 29.81 -29.31 -5.12
C PHE A 12 28.35 -29.01 -5.47
N LEU A 13 27.45 -29.56 -4.66
CA LEU A 13 26.05 -29.24 -4.69
C LEU A 13 25.94 -27.81 -4.12
N CYS A 14 26.00 -26.82 -5.01
CA CYS A 14 25.46 -25.49 -4.75
C CYS A 14 23.94 -25.63 -4.56
N LEU A 15 23.55 -26.21 -3.42
CA LEU A 15 22.29 -25.90 -2.78
C LEU A 15 22.39 -24.40 -2.48
N PHE A 16 21.88 -23.59 -3.40
CA PHE A 16 21.29 -22.31 -3.06
C PHE A 16 20.14 -22.61 -2.09
N PHE A 17 20.47 -22.95 -0.84
CA PHE A 17 19.62 -22.64 0.27
C PHE A 17 19.50 -21.12 0.21
N SER A 18 18.43 -20.66 -0.42
CA SER A 18 17.92 -19.31 -0.25
C SER A 18 17.71 -19.13 1.24
N LEU A 19 18.77 -18.67 1.91
CA LEU A 19 18.70 -18.19 3.28
C LEU A 19 17.50 -17.23 3.33
N PRO A 20 16.64 -17.34 4.36
CA PRO A 20 15.53 -16.40 4.51
C PRO A 20 16.12 -14.99 4.42
N CYS A 21 15.67 -14.23 3.42
CA CYS A 21 16.03 -12.83 3.31
C CYS A 21 15.60 -12.20 4.64
N PRO A 22 16.52 -11.61 5.41
CA PRO A 22 16.16 -11.02 6.70
C PRO A 22 15.08 -9.98 6.46
N ALA A 23 14.12 -9.93 7.37
CA ALA A 23 13.00 -9.01 7.28
C ALA A 23 13.53 -7.56 7.19
N GLN A 24 12.92 -6.77 6.31
CA GLN A 24 13.37 -5.43 5.98
C GLN A 24 13.00 -4.46 7.10
N PRO A 25 13.95 -3.68 7.64
CA PRO A 25 13.71 -2.88 8.83
C PRO A 25 12.86 -1.65 8.53
N LEU A 26 11.79 -1.45 9.31
CA LEU A 26 11.05 -0.19 9.34
C LEU A 26 11.91 0.98 9.84
N THR A 27 12.79 0.71 10.81
CA THR A 27 13.73 1.68 11.39
C THR A 27 14.56 2.36 10.30
N GLY A 28 14.65 3.69 10.36
CA GLY A 28 15.40 4.53 9.43
C GLY A 28 14.60 5.73 8.94
N LEU A 29 15.24 6.51 8.07
CA LEU A 29 14.67 7.71 7.49
C LEU A 29 13.96 7.41 6.17
N TRP A 30 12.72 7.86 6.07
CA TRP A 30 11.85 7.75 4.91
C TRP A 30 11.43 9.14 4.45
N GLU A 31 11.22 9.31 3.15
CA GLU A 31 10.84 10.61 2.60
C GLU A 31 9.93 10.51 1.38
N ASN A 32 9.18 11.58 1.14
CA ASN A 32 8.58 11.89 -0.14
C ASN A 32 8.78 13.38 -0.45
N SER A 33 8.08 13.93 -1.44
CA SER A 33 8.19 15.34 -1.80
C SER A 33 7.72 16.32 -0.71
N GLU A 34 6.92 15.86 0.26
CA GLU A 34 6.26 16.71 1.25
C GLU A 34 6.82 16.58 2.65
N ARG A 35 7.42 15.44 3.02
CA ARG A 35 7.85 15.18 4.39
C ARG A 35 8.96 14.15 4.50
N PHE A 36 9.59 14.16 5.67
CA PHE A 36 10.38 13.08 6.21
C PHE A 36 9.61 12.38 7.33
N ILE A 37 9.79 11.06 7.45
CA ILE A 37 9.40 10.28 8.62
C ILE A 37 10.59 9.42 9.03
N GLU A 38 11.07 9.62 10.25
CA GLU A 38 12.16 8.84 10.84
C GLU A 38 11.60 7.88 11.88
N TYR A 39 11.80 6.58 11.69
CA TYR A 39 11.50 5.57 12.71
C TYR A 39 12.78 5.19 13.44
N THR A 40 12.78 5.26 14.77
CA THR A 40 13.91 4.86 15.60
C THR A 40 13.46 3.78 16.58
N ASP A 41 14.05 2.59 16.42
CA ASP A 41 13.96 1.49 17.38
C ASP A 41 14.83 1.83 18.59
N THR A 42 14.21 1.81 19.77
CA THR A 42 14.91 2.13 21.02
C THR A 42 15.59 0.92 21.67
N GLY A 43 15.42 -0.27 21.10
CA GLY A 43 16.18 -1.49 21.40
C GLY A 43 15.94 -2.08 22.77
N LYS A 44 14.91 -1.65 23.50
CA LYS A 44 14.63 -2.11 24.87
C LYS A 44 13.40 -3.01 24.92
N THR A 45 13.63 -4.30 24.73
CA THR A 45 12.70 -5.34 25.16
C THR A 45 12.55 -5.31 26.68
N GLY A 46 11.38 -4.87 27.17
CA GLY A 46 10.99 -5.05 28.57
C GLY A 46 11.09 -3.85 29.52
N GLY A 47 10.83 -2.61 29.08
CA GLY A 47 10.46 -1.55 30.02
C GLY A 47 10.55 -0.10 29.53
N THR A 48 9.40 0.56 29.45
CA THR A 48 9.13 2.03 29.45
C THR A 48 9.56 2.91 28.28
N ALA A 49 10.47 2.51 27.39
CA ALA A 49 10.77 3.27 26.18
C ALA A 49 9.99 2.68 24.99
N GLU A 50 9.03 3.43 24.46
CA GLU A 50 8.37 3.11 23.19
C GLU A 50 9.29 3.53 22.04
N ASP A 51 9.20 2.84 20.89
CA ASP A 51 9.87 3.31 19.68
C ASP A 51 9.36 4.70 19.32
N THR A 52 10.10 5.37 18.47
CA THR A 52 9.79 6.76 18.13
C THR A 52 9.65 6.94 16.64
N MET A 53 8.69 7.78 16.27
CA MET A 53 8.47 8.25 14.91
C MET A 53 8.62 9.77 14.94
N ARG A 54 9.51 10.35 14.14
CA ARG A 54 9.64 11.81 14.01
C ARG A 54 9.16 12.24 12.64
N ILE A 55 8.31 13.27 12.58
CA ILE A 55 7.77 13.79 11.32
C ILE A 55 8.30 15.21 11.08
N VAL A 56 8.82 15.46 9.89
CA VAL A 56 9.33 16.79 9.48
C VAL A 56 8.71 17.15 8.14
N LEU A 57 8.05 18.30 8.06
CA LEU A 57 7.38 18.76 6.85
C LEU A 57 8.33 19.58 5.97
N LYS A 58 8.25 19.36 4.66
CA LYS A 58 8.95 20.16 3.61
C LYS A 58 8.08 21.34 3.12
N THR A 59 6.94 21.59 3.76
CA THR A 59 5.78 22.28 3.17
C THR A 59 5.78 23.80 3.28
N TYR A 60 6.59 24.45 4.13
CA TYR A 60 6.56 25.91 4.21
C TYR A 60 7.31 26.54 3.04
N TYR A 61 6.61 26.70 1.91
CA TYR A 61 7.11 27.20 0.62
C TYR A 61 8.39 26.51 0.10
N ARG A 62 8.70 25.29 0.58
CA ARG A 62 9.98 24.59 0.38
C ARG A 62 11.22 25.31 0.95
N PHE A 63 11.04 26.34 1.78
CA PHE A 63 12.15 27.13 2.34
C PHE A 63 12.54 26.69 3.74
N VAL A 64 11.59 26.18 4.51
CA VAL A 64 11.83 25.74 5.87
C VAL A 64 11.32 24.32 6.01
N TYR A 65 12.19 23.45 6.51
CA TYR A 65 11.80 22.16 7.06
C TYR A 65 11.30 22.38 8.47
N ASP A 66 10.04 22.02 8.70
CA ASP A 66 9.32 22.26 9.94
C ASP A 66 9.21 20.96 10.73
N ASP A 67 9.82 20.93 11.90
CA ASP A 67 9.91 19.74 12.74
C ASP A 67 8.65 19.61 13.60
N MET A 68 7.80 18.63 13.27
CA MET A 68 6.56 18.37 14.00
C MET A 68 6.81 17.60 15.30
N GLY A 69 8.07 17.28 15.60
CA GLY A 69 8.49 16.59 16.79
C GLY A 69 8.39 15.07 16.69
N THR A 70 8.59 14.44 17.84
CA THR A 70 8.71 12.99 17.98
C THR A 70 7.48 12.41 18.68
N TYR A 71 6.92 11.37 18.06
CA TYR A 71 5.71 10.67 18.42
C TYR A 71 6.11 9.30 18.97
N PRO A 72 5.61 8.90 20.15
CA PRO A 72 5.74 7.52 20.60
C PRO A 72 4.96 6.59 19.67
N VAL A 73 5.58 5.49 19.25
CA VAL A 73 4.97 4.46 18.42
C VAL A 73 5.37 3.09 18.95
N ALA A 74 4.41 2.18 19.09
CA ALA A 74 4.73 0.76 19.20
C ALA A 74 4.66 0.17 17.79
N ALA A 75 5.77 -0.38 17.30
CA ALA A 75 5.84 -1.04 16.00
C ALA A 75 6.03 -2.55 16.22
N GLU A 76 5.03 -3.32 15.85
CA GLU A 76 5.08 -4.78 15.90
C GLU A 76 5.17 -5.33 14.49
N GLN A 77 6.23 -6.06 14.20
CA GLN A 77 6.36 -6.78 12.94
C GLN A 77 5.43 -7.99 12.93
N GLU A 78 4.60 -8.10 11.89
CA GLU A 78 3.69 -9.23 11.73
C GLU A 78 4.41 -10.43 11.10
N ASN A 79 4.44 -11.55 11.82
CA ASN A 79 5.13 -12.79 11.40
C ASN A 79 6.61 -12.53 11.04
N THR A 80 7.19 -13.31 10.13
CA THR A 80 8.55 -13.09 9.58
C THR A 80 8.54 -12.18 8.35
N GLY A 81 7.47 -11.44 8.11
CA GLY A 81 7.27 -10.61 6.92
C GLY A 81 7.64 -9.15 7.12
N ASN A 82 7.42 -8.32 6.10
CA ASN A 82 7.73 -6.88 6.11
C ASN A 82 6.51 -5.99 6.40
N VAL A 83 5.45 -6.58 6.95
CA VAL A 83 4.24 -5.87 7.39
C VAL A 83 4.39 -5.50 8.87
N TYR A 84 4.08 -4.25 9.19
CA TYR A 84 4.18 -3.72 10.55
C TYR A 84 2.83 -3.17 11.00
N SER A 85 2.40 -3.61 12.18
CA SER A 85 1.30 -3.03 12.95
C SER A 85 1.86 -1.92 13.83
N LEU A 86 1.34 -0.71 13.64
CA LEU A 86 1.76 0.48 14.37
C LEU A 86 0.66 0.92 15.35
N ARG A 87 1.07 1.39 16.52
CA ARG A 87 0.22 2.08 17.49
C ARG A 87 0.81 3.45 17.75
N ILE A 88 0.36 4.46 17.01
CA ILE A 88 0.93 5.81 17.03
C ILE A 88 0.23 6.68 18.07
N ARG A 89 0.97 7.23 19.04
CA ARG A 89 0.41 8.18 20.02
C ARG A 89 0.63 9.62 19.55
N TYR A 90 -0.45 10.29 19.17
CA TYR A 90 -0.42 11.67 18.70
C TYR A 90 -0.33 12.68 19.86
N PRO A 91 0.34 13.84 19.67
CA PRO A 91 0.40 14.92 20.65
C PRO A 91 -1.00 15.33 21.12
N GLY A 92 -1.19 15.41 22.44
CA GLY A 92 -2.48 15.74 23.05
C GLY A 92 -3.45 14.57 23.22
N TYR A 93 -3.12 13.37 22.71
CA TYR A 93 -3.99 12.19 22.79
C TYR A 93 -3.35 11.07 23.63
N LYS A 94 -4.18 10.42 24.46
CA LYS A 94 -3.74 9.29 25.29
C LYS A 94 -3.80 7.97 24.53
N THR A 95 -4.83 7.79 23.71
CA THR A 95 -5.10 6.55 22.98
C THR A 95 -4.25 6.48 21.72
N PRO A 96 -3.41 5.45 21.56
CA PRO A 96 -2.68 5.25 20.31
C PRO A 96 -3.62 4.84 19.17
N VAL A 97 -3.34 5.35 17.97
CA VAL A 97 -4.09 5.04 16.76
C VAL A 97 -3.47 3.82 16.08
N PRO A 98 -4.24 2.75 15.81
CA PRO A 98 -3.76 1.64 15.01
C PRO A 98 -3.55 2.05 13.56
N ALA A 99 -2.39 1.72 13.00
CA ALA A 99 -2.09 1.83 11.58
C ALA A 99 -1.35 0.56 11.12
N ALA A 100 -1.36 0.29 9.82
CA ALA A 100 -0.54 -0.77 9.24
C ALA A 100 0.31 -0.18 8.12
N VAL A 101 1.56 -0.63 8.03
CA VAL A 101 2.46 -0.28 6.94
C VAL A 101 3.13 -1.53 6.39
N TRP A 102 3.49 -1.49 5.12
CA TRP A 102 4.23 -2.55 4.46
C TRP A 102 5.50 -1.99 3.84
N VAL A 103 6.63 -2.61 4.18
CA VAL A 103 7.95 -2.27 3.63
C VAL A 103 8.26 -3.24 2.49
N HIS A 104 8.59 -2.72 1.31
CA HIS A 104 8.93 -3.52 0.15
C HIS A 104 10.13 -2.92 -0.60
N GLY A 105 11.32 -3.38 -0.23
CA GLY A 105 12.60 -2.78 -0.59
C GLY A 105 12.72 -1.39 0.04
N ASP A 106 13.12 -0.41 -0.77
CA ASP A 106 13.21 0.99 -0.34
C ASP A 106 11.87 1.74 -0.42
N ARG A 107 10.75 1.04 -0.30
CA ARG A 107 9.40 1.60 -0.42
C ARG A 107 8.57 1.27 0.81
N LEU A 108 7.85 2.26 1.31
CA LEU A 108 6.92 2.12 2.43
C LEU A 108 5.51 2.45 1.93
N PHE A 109 4.62 1.47 2.07
CA PHE A 109 3.21 1.58 1.73
C PHE A 109 2.40 1.75 3.01
N THR A 110 1.54 2.76 3.04
CA THR A 110 0.50 2.89 4.06
C THR A 110 -0.84 2.40 3.57
N SER A 111 -0.98 2.03 2.29
CA SER A 111 -2.17 1.44 1.70
C SER A 111 -1.72 0.25 0.87
N PHE A 112 -2.09 -0.93 1.32
CA PHE A 112 -1.72 -2.20 0.68
C PHE A 112 -2.80 -3.23 0.98
N TYR A 113 -2.75 -4.38 0.34
CA TYR A 113 -3.75 -5.43 0.46
C TYR A 113 -3.11 -6.69 1.01
N LYS A 114 -3.69 -7.24 2.07
CA LYS A 114 -3.22 -8.48 2.71
C LYS A 114 -4.10 -9.66 2.31
N LYS A 115 -3.48 -10.80 2.05
CA LYS A 115 -4.18 -12.04 1.70
C LYS A 115 -4.92 -12.58 2.93
N VAL A 116 -6.19 -12.91 2.75
CA VAL A 116 -7.07 -13.40 3.83
C VAL A 116 -7.66 -14.75 3.42
N PRO A 117 -7.82 -15.70 4.37
CA PRO A 117 -8.43 -16.99 4.08
C PRO A 117 -9.85 -16.87 3.51
N HIS A 118 -10.10 -17.61 2.43
CA HIS A 118 -11.40 -17.76 1.81
C HIS A 118 -11.71 -19.25 1.60
N ALA A 119 -12.98 -19.57 1.35
CA ALA A 119 -13.39 -20.92 0.98
C ALA A 119 -13.86 -20.89 -0.47
N LEU A 120 -13.36 -21.83 -1.27
CA LEU A 120 -13.72 -22.03 -2.66
C LEU A 120 -14.34 -23.44 -2.78
N THR A 121 -15.50 -23.53 -3.41
CA THR A 121 -16.13 -24.80 -3.77
C THR A 121 -16.35 -24.78 -5.26
N ALA A 122 -15.65 -25.67 -5.98
CA ALA A 122 -15.80 -25.81 -7.42
C ALA A 122 -17.27 -26.11 -7.76
N GLY A 123 -17.79 -25.45 -8.79
CA GLY A 123 -19.12 -25.75 -9.31
C GLY A 123 -19.16 -27.21 -9.77
N THR A 124 -20.20 -27.95 -9.37
CA THR A 124 -20.47 -29.26 -9.97
C THR A 124 -20.90 -29.02 -11.40
N GLN A 125 -19.98 -29.15 -12.37
CA GLN A 125 -20.41 -29.47 -13.72
C GLN A 125 -21.02 -30.86 -13.62
N THR A 126 -22.35 -30.92 -13.66
CA THR A 126 -23.08 -32.16 -13.89
C THR A 126 -22.89 -32.55 -15.35
N ASP A 127 -21.68 -32.99 -15.70
CA ASP A 127 -21.48 -33.85 -16.85
C ASP A 127 -21.59 -35.29 -16.34
N ALA A 128 -22.72 -35.90 -16.65
CA ALA A 128 -22.92 -37.32 -16.46
C ALA A 128 -21.93 -38.07 -17.36
N THR A 129 -20.79 -38.51 -16.84
CA THR A 129 -20.10 -39.69 -17.36
C THR A 129 -19.31 -40.38 -16.24
N GLN A 130 -19.55 -41.68 -16.11
CA GLN A 130 -18.96 -42.62 -15.15
C GLN A 130 -17.42 -42.68 -15.18
N PRO A 131 -16.78 -43.22 -14.12
CA PRO A 131 -15.33 -43.26 -14.01
C PRO A 131 -14.74 -44.34 -14.92
N GLY A 132 -13.96 -43.92 -15.91
CA GLY A 132 -13.06 -44.77 -16.68
C GLY A 132 -11.63 -44.37 -16.38
N ILE A 133 -10.86 -45.32 -15.84
CA ILE A 133 -9.41 -45.21 -15.69
C ILE A 133 -8.83 -45.29 -17.10
N ASP A 134 -8.14 -44.24 -17.56
CA ASP A 134 -7.22 -44.34 -18.70
C ASP A 134 -6.07 -43.34 -18.54
N GLU A 135 -4.86 -43.91 -18.46
CA GLU A 135 -3.59 -43.22 -18.70
C GLU A 135 -3.54 -42.71 -20.14
N ILE A 136 -3.39 -41.40 -20.34
CA ILE A 136 -2.88 -40.86 -21.62
C ILE A 136 -1.86 -39.76 -21.35
N SER A 137 -0.60 -40.14 -21.55
CA SER A 137 0.48 -39.25 -21.97
C SER A 137 0.20 -38.74 -23.39
N ALA A 138 0.17 -37.42 -23.59
CA ALA A 138 0.78 -36.70 -24.73
C ALA A 138 0.29 -35.24 -24.77
N ASN A 139 1.25 -34.32 -24.60
CA ASN A 139 1.25 -32.89 -24.87
C ASN A 139 0.01 -32.28 -25.56
N PRO A 140 -0.55 -31.23 -24.95
CA PRO A 140 -0.93 -30.01 -25.65
C PRO A 140 0.09 -28.92 -25.36
N GLN A 141 0.72 -28.45 -26.43
CA GLN A 141 1.55 -27.25 -26.45
C GLN A 141 0.84 -26.09 -25.75
N PRO A 142 1.41 -25.48 -24.69
CA PRO A 142 0.74 -24.39 -24.01
C PRO A 142 0.80 -23.16 -24.91
N ALA A 143 -0.36 -22.75 -25.42
CA ALA A 143 -0.57 -21.34 -25.73
C ALA A 143 -0.18 -20.55 -24.48
N ALA A 144 0.61 -19.49 -24.65
CA ALA A 144 1.05 -18.61 -23.57
C ALA A 144 -0.16 -17.89 -22.95
N VAL A 145 -0.93 -18.61 -22.14
CA VAL A 145 -1.91 -18.04 -21.23
C VAL A 145 -1.11 -17.33 -20.14
N THR A 146 -1.46 -16.08 -19.91
CA THR A 146 -0.79 -15.08 -19.09
C THR A 146 -0.54 -15.58 -17.65
N LEU A 147 0.57 -16.30 -17.44
CA LEU A 147 1.05 -16.82 -16.15
C LEU A 147 1.25 -15.75 -15.05
N SER A 148 1.15 -14.46 -15.39
CA SER A 148 1.37 -13.35 -14.47
C SER A 148 0.14 -12.96 -13.65
N ALA A 149 -1.10 -13.21 -14.11
CA ALA A 149 -2.31 -12.78 -13.40
C ALA A 149 -2.63 -13.64 -12.16
N THR A 150 -2.22 -14.91 -12.18
CA THR A 150 -2.44 -15.88 -11.10
C THR A 150 -1.64 -15.56 -9.83
N VAL A 151 -0.67 -14.64 -9.89
CA VAL A 151 0.08 -14.22 -8.70
C VAL A 151 -0.83 -13.58 -7.64
N LEU A 152 -1.90 -12.91 -8.08
CA LEU A 152 -2.88 -12.29 -7.19
C LEU A 152 -4.01 -13.23 -6.80
N GLU A 153 -3.97 -14.52 -7.14
CA GLU A 153 -5.07 -15.46 -6.88
C GLU A 153 -5.49 -15.46 -5.40
N GLY A 154 -6.80 -15.28 -5.17
CA GLY A 154 -7.43 -15.36 -3.85
C GLY A 154 -8.04 -14.05 -3.34
N PHE A 155 -8.28 -13.99 -2.03
CA PHE A 155 -8.99 -12.91 -1.35
C PHE A 155 -8.04 -11.96 -0.64
N TRP A 156 -8.22 -10.66 -0.86
CA TRP A 156 -7.31 -9.61 -0.44
C TRP A 156 -8.06 -8.44 0.18
N VAL A 157 -7.60 -7.98 1.34
CA VAL A 157 -8.24 -6.94 2.13
C VAL A 157 -7.28 -5.78 2.34
N GLU A 158 -7.72 -4.57 2.02
CA GLU A 158 -6.92 -3.37 2.22
C GLU A 158 -6.57 -3.15 3.70
N GLN A 159 -5.33 -2.74 3.93
CA GLN A 159 -4.72 -2.44 5.23
C GLN A 159 -4.08 -1.04 5.20
N GLY A 160 -4.02 -0.41 6.38
CA GLY A 160 -3.41 0.91 6.58
C GLY A 160 -4.29 2.09 6.13
N PHE A 161 -3.71 3.26 5.93
CA PHE A 161 -4.40 4.48 5.53
C PHE A 161 -4.02 4.93 4.11
N ARG A 162 -5.02 5.08 3.24
CA ARG A 162 -4.88 5.63 1.87
C ARG A 162 -4.22 7.01 1.84
N ASN A 163 -4.48 7.83 2.86
CA ASN A 163 -3.95 9.20 2.97
C ASN A 163 -2.58 9.26 3.65
N GLY A 164 -1.97 8.11 3.97
CA GLY A 164 -0.69 8.07 4.64
C GLY A 164 -0.75 8.25 6.14
N ILE A 165 0.39 8.59 6.72
CA ILE A 165 0.51 8.96 8.14
C ILE A 165 0.47 10.48 8.25
N LEU A 166 -0.52 10.98 8.99
CA LEU A 166 -0.71 12.41 9.25
C LEU A 166 0.02 12.85 10.51
N ILE A 167 0.12 14.16 10.73
CA ILE A 167 0.69 14.80 11.94
C ILE A 167 -0.31 14.87 13.09
N TYR A 168 -1.57 14.51 12.84
CA TYR A 168 -2.67 14.48 13.81
C TYR A 168 -3.39 13.14 13.74
N GLN A 169 -4.17 12.84 14.78
CA GLN A 169 -4.92 11.60 14.90
C GLN A 169 -5.83 11.37 13.68
N GLN A 170 -5.72 10.19 13.08
CA GLN A 170 -6.58 9.74 12.00
C GLN A 170 -7.77 8.96 12.57
N GLU A 171 -8.96 9.25 12.04
CA GLU A 171 -10.15 8.44 12.31
C GLU A 171 -10.08 7.12 11.54
N ALA A 172 -10.76 6.09 12.07
CA ALA A 172 -10.91 4.83 11.37
C ALA A 172 -11.62 5.06 10.02
N PRO A 173 -11.16 4.45 8.91
CA PRO A 173 -11.81 4.63 7.61
C PRO A 173 -13.29 4.25 7.66
N VAL A 174 -14.17 4.99 7.01
CA VAL A 174 -15.60 4.61 6.95
C VAL A 174 -15.80 3.31 6.17
N PHE A 175 -14.92 3.06 5.19
CA PHE A 175 -14.86 1.83 4.42
C PHE A 175 -13.45 1.62 3.85
N PHE A 176 -13.18 0.39 3.41
CA PHE A 176 -11.99 0.03 2.64
C PHE A 176 -12.35 -1.01 1.58
N ASP A 177 -11.50 -1.13 0.57
CA ASP A 177 -11.73 -2.05 -0.55
C ASP A 177 -11.20 -3.45 -0.23
N ALA A 178 -11.82 -4.42 -0.86
CA ALA A 178 -11.36 -5.79 -0.90
C ALA A 178 -11.48 -6.33 -2.32
N PHE A 179 -10.53 -7.18 -2.69
CA PHE A 179 -10.46 -7.82 -3.99
C PHE A 179 -10.53 -9.33 -3.84
N PHE A 180 -11.17 -9.96 -4.81
CA PHE A 180 -11.03 -11.39 -5.06
C PHE A 180 -10.57 -11.56 -6.50
N PHE A 181 -9.42 -12.21 -6.70
CA PHE A 181 -8.90 -12.54 -8.03
C PHE A 181 -9.03 -14.04 -8.28
N HIS A 182 -9.48 -14.39 -9.47
CA HIS A 182 -9.64 -15.76 -9.94
C HIS A 182 -9.24 -15.85 -11.41
N GLY A 183 -8.04 -16.37 -11.66
CA GLY A 183 -7.43 -16.40 -12.99
C GLY A 183 -7.24 -14.99 -13.57
N THR A 184 -7.98 -14.66 -14.63
CA THR A 184 -7.95 -13.35 -15.29
C THR A 184 -9.11 -12.45 -14.87
N GLN A 185 -9.94 -12.89 -13.94
CA GLN A 185 -11.09 -12.16 -13.45
C GLN A 185 -10.81 -11.57 -12.07
N TYR A 186 -11.46 -10.45 -11.78
CA TYR A 186 -11.50 -9.90 -10.43
C TYR A 186 -12.92 -9.51 -10.04
N ILE A 187 -13.15 -9.53 -8.74
CA ILE A 187 -14.29 -8.91 -8.10
C ILE A 187 -13.77 -7.92 -7.06
N ARG A 188 -14.29 -6.69 -7.09
CA ARG A 188 -14.04 -5.65 -6.09
C ARG A 188 -15.31 -5.38 -5.30
N PHE A 189 -15.17 -5.31 -3.98
CA PHE A 189 -16.24 -4.91 -3.06
C PHE A 189 -15.64 -4.18 -1.87
N ARG A 190 -16.49 -3.67 -0.99
CA ARG A 190 -16.06 -2.92 0.19
C ARG A 190 -16.50 -3.57 1.48
N TYR A 191 -15.76 -3.28 2.53
CA TYR A 191 -16.20 -3.42 3.91
C TYR A 191 -16.45 -2.03 4.47
N TRP A 192 -17.59 -1.82 5.13
CA TRP A 192 -17.92 -0.54 5.75
C TRP A 192 -18.16 -0.71 7.25
N THR A 193 -17.89 0.36 7.99
CA THR A 193 -18.12 0.44 9.43
C THR A 193 -19.59 0.71 9.74
N GLY A 194 -20.03 0.33 10.93
CA GLY A 194 -21.40 0.52 11.40
C GLY A 194 -21.59 -0.08 12.79
N ASP A 195 -22.83 -0.12 13.25
CA ASP A 195 -23.18 -0.80 14.49
C ASP A 195 -23.28 -2.31 14.25
N PHE A 196 -22.12 -2.96 14.28
CA PHE A 196 -22.00 -4.40 14.03
C PHE A 196 -21.37 -5.10 15.23
N GLU A 197 -21.96 -6.23 15.60
CA GLU A 197 -21.34 -7.18 16.51
C GLU A 197 -20.55 -8.21 15.70
N TYR A 198 -19.32 -8.51 16.13
CA TYR A 198 -18.48 -9.46 15.44
C TYR A 198 -19.05 -10.88 15.57
N LYS A 199 -19.30 -11.52 14.43
CA LYS A 199 -19.75 -12.91 14.33
C LYS A 199 -18.89 -13.62 13.31
N GLU A 200 -18.50 -14.86 13.57
CA GLU A 200 -17.79 -15.67 12.59
C GLU A 200 -18.77 -16.20 11.53
N LYS A 201 -19.15 -15.32 10.61
CA LYS A 201 -20.05 -15.61 9.50
C LYS A 201 -19.33 -15.34 8.19
N ARG A 202 -19.85 -15.92 7.11
CA ARG A 202 -19.31 -15.74 5.77
C ARG A 202 -20.34 -15.16 4.81
N ALA A 203 -19.85 -14.42 3.82
CA ALA A 203 -20.61 -13.90 2.70
C ALA A 203 -20.22 -14.67 1.44
N GLY A 204 -21.20 -15.10 0.64
CA GLY A 204 -20.97 -15.88 -0.57
C GLY A 204 -21.25 -15.12 -1.87
N PHE A 205 -20.51 -15.44 -2.93
CA PHE A 205 -20.78 -15.06 -4.31
C PHE A 205 -20.36 -16.18 -5.27
N VAL A 206 -20.71 -16.03 -6.54
CA VAL A 206 -20.41 -17.00 -7.60
C VAL A 206 -19.53 -16.31 -8.63
N CYS A 207 -18.41 -16.95 -8.99
CA CYS A 207 -17.53 -16.52 -10.08
C CYS A 207 -18.19 -16.81 -11.44
N ASP A 208 -17.70 -16.21 -12.53
CA ASP A 208 -18.32 -16.42 -13.84
C ASP A 208 -18.13 -17.88 -14.34
N ASP A 209 -17.17 -18.63 -13.79
CA ASP A 209 -16.96 -20.07 -14.04
C ASP A 209 -17.93 -20.99 -13.26
N GLY A 210 -18.81 -20.42 -12.44
CA GLY A 210 -19.76 -21.17 -11.59
C GLY A 210 -19.19 -21.60 -10.24
N SER A 211 -17.93 -21.29 -9.92
CA SER A 211 -17.33 -21.59 -8.63
C SER A 211 -17.97 -20.75 -7.51
N HIS A 212 -18.28 -21.39 -6.39
CA HIS A 212 -18.83 -20.73 -5.21
C HIS A 212 -17.69 -20.27 -4.29
N VAL A 213 -17.63 -18.97 -4.04
CA VAL A 213 -16.65 -18.36 -3.15
C VAL A 213 -17.33 -17.87 -1.90
N SER A 214 -16.67 -18.06 -0.76
CA SER A 214 -17.11 -17.54 0.53
C SER A 214 -15.99 -16.78 1.21
N VAL A 215 -16.27 -15.55 1.65
CA VAL A 215 -15.32 -14.65 2.33
C VAL A 215 -15.82 -14.29 3.74
N PRO A 216 -14.96 -13.89 4.68
CA PRO A 216 -15.37 -13.42 6.00
C PRO A 216 -16.39 -12.28 5.89
N LYS A 217 -17.53 -12.40 6.57
CA LYS A 217 -18.54 -11.34 6.56
C LYS A 217 -18.11 -10.13 7.39
N PHE A 218 -17.41 -10.38 8.48
CA PHE A 218 -16.98 -9.38 9.44
C PHE A 218 -15.46 -9.39 9.57
N ILE A 219 -14.87 -8.20 9.61
CA ILE A 219 -13.42 -7.99 9.80
C ILE A 219 -13.22 -7.01 10.95
N ARG A 220 -12.28 -7.30 11.85
CA ARG A 220 -11.83 -6.36 12.88
C ARG A 220 -10.60 -5.64 12.36
N GLN A 221 -10.68 -4.31 12.26
CA GLN A 221 -9.58 -3.47 11.80
C GLN A 221 -9.74 -2.07 12.41
N TYR A 222 -8.64 -1.37 12.67
CA TYR A 222 -8.67 -0.01 13.26
C TYR A 222 -9.52 0.11 14.54
N ASP A 223 -9.48 -0.91 15.41
CA ASP A 223 -10.32 -1.02 16.61
C ASP A 223 -11.85 -0.92 16.34
N ALA A 224 -12.29 -1.18 15.11
CA ALA A 224 -13.69 -1.21 14.68
C ALA A 224 -14.05 -2.52 13.96
N ILE A 225 -15.34 -2.78 13.82
CA ILE A 225 -15.88 -3.94 13.08
C ILE A 225 -16.48 -3.46 11.77
N TYR A 226 -16.06 -4.09 10.68
CA TYR A 226 -16.56 -3.79 9.35
C TYR A 226 -17.31 -4.99 8.79
N SER A 227 -18.29 -4.73 7.92
CA SER A 227 -18.98 -5.77 7.18
C SER A 227 -19.09 -5.46 5.69
N CYS A 228 -19.11 -6.51 4.87
CA CYS A 228 -19.33 -6.42 3.42
C CYS A 228 -20.79 -6.65 3.00
N ILE A 229 -21.66 -7.03 3.95
CA ILE A 229 -23.10 -7.21 3.76
C ILE A 229 -23.85 -6.84 5.06
N THR A 230 -25.14 -6.51 4.98
CA THR A 230 -25.97 -6.27 6.17
C THR A 230 -26.00 -7.48 7.12
N ASP A 231 -26.19 -7.30 8.44
CA ASP A 231 -26.06 -8.35 9.47
C ASP A 231 -26.92 -9.63 9.23
N ASN A 232 -28.07 -9.52 8.58
CA ASN A 232 -28.92 -10.68 8.26
C ASN A 232 -28.64 -11.32 6.89
N GLY A 233 -27.83 -10.69 6.03
CA GLY A 233 -27.50 -11.21 4.71
C GLY A 233 -26.46 -12.34 4.75
N SER A 234 -26.49 -13.18 3.72
CA SER A 234 -25.46 -14.22 3.44
C SER A 234 -24.86 -14.14 2.03
N LYS A 235 -25.48 -13.35 1.13
CA LYS A 235 -25.04 -13.19 -0.28
C LYS A 235 -24.41 -11.83 -0.48
N LEU A 236 -23.20 -11.80 -1.02
CA LEU A 236 -22.53 -10.58 -1.46
C LEU A 236 -23.26 -10.02 -2.69
N LYS A 237 -23.49 -8.70 -2.69
CA LYS A 237 -24.23 -7.96 -3.71
C LYS A 237 -23.50 -6.65 -4.01
N ASN A 238 -23.84 -6.01 -5.13
CA ASN A 238 -23.30 -4.70 -5.55
C ASN A 238 -21.77 -4.67 -5.67
N TYR A 239 -21.12 -5.81 -5.90
CA TYR A 239 -19.69 -5.85 -6.19
C TYR A 239 -19.44 -5.42 -7.64
N GLU A 240 -18.26 -4.88 -7.93
CA GLU A 240 -17.77 -4.68 -9.29
C GLU A 240 -17.08 -5.95 -9.77
N LYS A 241 -17.24 -6.29 -11.05
CA LYS A 241 -16.52 -7.38 -11.71
C LYS A 241 -15.82 -6.90 -12.98
N GLY A 242 -14.73 -7.55 -13.32
CA GLY A 242 -13.99 -7.25 -14.53
C GLY A 242 -12.81 -8.18 -14.74
N THR A 243 -11.90 -7.76 -15.62
CA THR A 243 -10.67 -8.51 -15.92
C THR A 243 -9.44 -7.83 -15.34
N VAL A 244 -8.47 -8.65 -14.95
CA VAL A 244 -7.14 -8.23 -14.49
C VAL A 244 -6.10 -8.60 -15.55
N SER A 245 -5.21 -7.66 -15.85
CA SER A 245 -3.98 -7.93 -16.58
C SER A 245 -2.78 -7.41 -15.81
N ILE A 246 -1.69 -8.18 -15.86
CA ILE A 246 -0.41 -7.82 -15.29
C ILE A 246 0.62 -7.89 -16.42
N ASP A 247 1.11 -6.72 -16.80
CA ASP A 247 2.10 -6.57 -17.86
C ASP A 247 3.46 -6.24 -17.23
N SER A 248 4.55 -6.78 -17.76
CA SER A 248 5.90 -6.43 -17.31
C SER A 248 6.53 -5.49 -18.33
N VAL A 249 6.81 -4.25 -17.91
CA VAL A 249 7.45 -3.23 -18.74
C VAL A 249 8.70 -2.75 -18.00
N ASP A 250 9.86 -2.88 -18.63
CA ASP A 250 11.16 -2.50 -18.06
C ASP A 250 11.46 -3.16 -16.70
N GLY A 251 11.00 -4.41 -16.50
CA GLY A 251 11.17 -5.15 -15.25
C GLY A 251 10.22 -4.74 -14.12
N VAL A 252 9.32 -3.78 -14.36
CA VAL A 252 8.28 -3.37 -13.43
C VAL A 252 6.95 -4.00 -13.86
N GLN A 253 6.34 -4.77 -12.96
CA GLN A 253 4.99 -5.28 -13.16
C GLN A 253 3.99 -4.14 -13.06
N ARG A 254 3.00 -4.11 -13.95
CA ARG A 254 1.95 -3.10 -14.00
C ARG A 254 0.58 -3.75 -13.99
N LEU A 255 -0.25 -3.36 -13.04
CA LEU A 255 -1.62 -3.82 -12.86
C LEU A 255 -2.59 -2.95 -13.67
N THR A 256 -3.45 -3.61 -14.44
CA THR A 256 -4.62 -2.99 -15.06
C THR A 256 -5.86 -3.78 -14.68
N LEU A 257 -6.87 -3.08 -14.15
CA LEU A 257 -8.21 -3.61 -13.92
C LEU A 257 -9.16 -2.98 -14.92
N THR A 258 -9.86 -3.81 -15.70
CA THR A 258 -10.86 -3.37 -16.67
C THR A 258 -12.25 -3.73 -16.15
N PRO A 259 -13.02 -2.77 -15.58
CA PRO A 259 -14.38 -3.03 -15.12
C PRO A 259 -15.28 -3.45 -16.29
N GLN A 260 -16.10 -4.48 -16.08
CA GLN A 260 -17.04 -5.01 -17.06
C GLN A 260 -18.51 -4.94 -16.59
N GLY A 261 -18.74 -4.66 -15.30
CA GLY A 261 -20.07 -4.43 -14.76
C GLY A 261 -20.16 -4.71 -13.26
N GLY A 262 -21.38 -4.84 -12.77
CA GLY A 262 -21.67 -5.20 -11.38
C GLY A 262 -22.12 -6.65 -11.22
N GLY A 263 -21.93 -7.19 -10.02
CA GLY A 263 -22.62 -8.37 -9.53
C GLY A 263 -24.10 -8.10 -9.23
N PRO A 264 -24.81 -9.06 -8.62
CA PRO A 264 -26.23 -8.91 -8.30
C PRO A 264 -26.48 -7.64 -7.45
N GLY A 265 -27.34 -6.74 -7.90
CA GLY A 265 -27.50 -5.45 -7.25
C GLY A 265 -28.03 -4.35 -8.17
N THR A 266 -28.11 -3.13 -7.63
CA THR A 266 -28.58 -1.94 -8.38
C THR A 266 -27.41 -1.14 -8.96
N HIS A 267 -26.28 -1.09 -8.24
CA HIS A 267 -25.08 -0.34 -8.64
C HIS A 267 -23.82 -1.16 -8.34
N ALA A 268 -22.79 -1.05 -9.19
CA ALA A 268 -21.49 -1.62 -8.89
C ALA A 268 -20.76 -0.75 -7.87
N VAL A 269 -19.96 -1.35 -6.99
CA VAL A 269 -19.23 -0.61 -5.95
C VAL A 269 -18.37 0.51 -6.54
N GLY A 270 -17.77 0.30 -7.71
CA GLY A 270 -16.90 1.28 -8.35
C GLY A 270 -17.60 2.54 -8.81
N ASP A 271 -18.89 2.45 -9.16
CA ASP A 271 -19.69 3.59 -9.60
C ASP A 271 -20.06 4.51 -8.42
N VAL A 272 -20.29 3.91 -7.24
CA VAL A 272 -20.76 4.62 -6.05
C VAL A 272 -19.61 5.03 -5.13
N TYR A 273 -18.57 4.20 -5.07
CA TYR A 273 -17.42 4.34 -4.18
C TYR A 273 -16.13 4.15 -4.99
N PRO A 274 -15.77 5.11 -5.84
CA PRO A 274 -14.52 5.03 -6.58
C PRO A 274 -13.33 5.03 -5.62
N HIS A 275 -12.25 4.39 -6.02
CA HIS A 275 -11.00 4.48 -5.27
C HIS A 275 -10.51 5.92 -5.33
N GLN A 276 -10.28 6.55 -4.18
CA GLN A 276 -10.03 7.99 -4.07
C GLN A 276 -8.76 8.42 -4.82
N THR A 277 -7.65 7.69 -4.61
CA THR A 277 -6.36 8.00 -5.24
C THR A 277 -6.30 7.59 -6.71
N TYR A 278 -6.81 6.40 -7.03
CA TYR A 278 -6.78 5.81 -8.37
C TYR A 278 -8.18 5.45 -8.86
N PRO A 279 -8.99 6.42 -9.32
CA PRO A 279 -10.34 6.14 -9.82
C PRO A 279 -10.36 5.11 -10.95
N LYS A 280 -9.26 5.02 -11.72
CA LYS A 280 -9.01 3.98 -12.72
C LYS A 280 -7.65 3.32 -12.42
N ILE A 281 -7.65 2.01 -12.24
CA ILE A 281 -6.44 1.21 -12.05
C ILE A 281 -5.98 0.76 -13.43
N GLN A 282 -5.16 1.59 -14.09
CA GLN A 282 -4.69 1.36 -15.45
C GLN A 282 -3.16 1.50 -15.50
N ALA A 283 -2.48 0.40 -15.82
CA ALA A 283 -1.03 0.31 -15.91
C ALA A 283 -0.27 0.86 -14.67
N LEU A 284 -0.83 0.69 -13.47
CA LEU A 284 -0.21 1.15 -12.23
C LEU A 284 0.90 0.18 -11.81
N PRO A 285 2.04 0.65 -11.27
CA PRO A 285 3.06 -0.23 -10.71
C PRO A 285 2.45 -1.21 -9.72
N LEU A 286 2.80 -2.50 -9.83
CA LEU A 286 2.38 -3.57 -8.93
C LEU A 286 3.57 -4.02 -8.10
N TYR A 287 3.37 -4.08 -6.79
CA TYR A 287 4.30 -4.63 -5.82
C TYR A 287 3.63 -5.82 -5.15
N TYR A 288 4.31 -6.96 -5.08
CA TYR A 288 3.76 -8.19 -4.53
C TYR A 288 4.86 -8.97 -3.83
N ASP A 289 4.57 -9.47 -2.63
CA ASP A 289 5.41 -10.43 -1.93
C ASP A 289 4.55 -11.58 -1.39
N GLU A 290 4.86 -12.81 -1.81
CA GLU A 290 4.13 -14.01 -1.42
C GLU A 290 4.31 -14.36 0.06
N ARG A 291 5.50 -14.10 0.63
CA ARG A 291 5.82 -14.43 2.02
C ARG A 291 5.09 -13.51 2.98
N ASP A 292 5.01 -12.23 2.62
CA ASP A 292 4.22 -11.24 3.35
C ASP A 292 2.71 -11.45 3.14
N GLY A 293 2.35 -12.17 2.07
CA GLY A 293 0.96 -12.28 1.63
C GLY A 293 0.39 -10.88 1.39
N ALA A 294 1.17 -10.00 0.76
CA ALA A 294 0.84 -8.59 0.60
C ALA A 294 1.06 -8.14 -0.84
N PHE A 295 0.19 -7.24 -1.32
CA PHE A 295 0.43 -6.50 -2.54
C PHE A 295 0.01 -5.04 -2.39
N ALA A 296 0.58 -4.17 -3.22
CA ALA A 296 0.14 -2.79 -3.37
C ALA A 296 0.22 -2.39 -4.84
N PHE A 297 -0.57 -1.40 -5.23
CA PHE A 297 -0.46 -0.78 -6.55
C PHE A 297 -0.35 0.73 -6.44
N GLY A 298 0.26 1.33 -7.47
CA GLY A 298 0.53 2.77 -7.51
C GLY A 298 1.80 3.15 -6.77
N GLU A 299 1.99 4.45 -6.56
CA GLU A 299 3.19 4.98 -5.92
C GLU A 299 3.25 4.65 -4.42
N PRO A 300 4.44 4.36 -3.87
CA PRO A 300 4.62 4.20 -2.43
C PRO A 300 4.35 5.51 -1.68
N PHE A 301 3.98 5.42 -0.40
CA PHE A 301 3.77 6.60 0.44
C PHE A 301 5.08 7.33 0.73
N LEU A 302 6.13 6.57 1.03
CA LEU A 302 7.50 7.07 1.25
C LEU A 302 8.51 6.14 0.60
N THR A 303 9.67 6.69 0.25
CA THR A 303 10.85 5.93 -0.15
C THR A 303 11.96 6.10 0.87
N ARG A 304 12.87 5.13 0.94
CA ARG A 304 14.04 5.22 1.82
C ARG A 304 14.85 6.46 1.47
N SER A 305 15.17 7.27 2.48
CA SER A 305 15.99 8.47 2.27
C SER A 305 17.47 8.09 2.23
N PRO A 306 18.27 8.67 1.33
CA PRO A 306 19.72 8.53 1.35
C PRO A 306 20.39 9.39 2.44
N ILE A 307 19.62 10.26 3.12
CA ILE A 307 20.13 11.12 4.18
C ILE A 307 20.40 10.28 5.43
N SER A 308 21.61 10.43 5.99
CA SER A 308 22.04 9.70 7.19
C SER A 308 21.67 10.42 8.50
N ASN A 309 21.62 11.75 8.51
CA ASN A 309 21.32 12.55 9.69
C ASN A 309 20.24 13.60 9.36
N LEU A 310 19.02 13.34 9.84
CA LEU A 310 17.87 14.22 9.62
C LEU A 310 18.07 15.61 10.26
N GLN A 311 18.68 15.69 11.45
CA GLN A 311 18.88 16.95 12.14
C GLN A 311 19.87 17.88 11.42
N GLU A 312 20.94 17.31 10.89
CA GLU A 312 21.91 18.06 10.07
C GLU A 312 21.26 18.56 8.78
N GLU A 313 20.45 17.74 8.12
CA GLU A 313 19.75 18.14 6.90
C GLU A 313 18.75 19.28 7.15
N ILE A 314 17.99 19.23 8.25
CA ILE A 314 17.10 20.33 8.65
C ILE A 314 17.90 21.62 8.87
N THR A 315 19.00 21.52 9.63
CA THR A 315 19.84 22.68 9.95
C THR A 315 20.46 23.27 8.69
N ARG A 316 20.97 22.42 7.80
CA ARG A 316 21.55 22.80 6.51
C ARG A 316 20.53 23.51 5.64
N HIS A 317 19.36 22.91 5.43
CA HIS A 317 18.29 23.48 4.60
C HIS A 317 17.79 24.82 5.17
N ASN A 318 17.52 24.87 6.47
CA ASN A 318 16.98 26.07 7.13
C ASN A 318 18.02 27.21 7.26
N SER A 319 19.31 26.93 7.07
CA SER A 319 20.36 27.95 7.04
C SER A 319 20.42 28.74 5.71
N LEU A 320 19.76 28.24 4.66
CA LEU A 320 19.76 28.86 3.34
C LEU A 320 19.00 30.18 3.37
N LYS A 321 19.72 31.30 3.26
CA LYS A 321 19.14 32.64 3.16
C LYS A 321 18.90 33.01 1.70
N ARG A 322 17.75 33.61 1.42
CA ARG A 322 17.53 34.26 0.11
C ARG A 322 18.40 35.52 0.00
N PRO A 323 18.91 35.84 -1.21
CA PRO A 323 19.35 37.20 -1.45
C PRO A 323 18.17 38.14 -1.19
N PRO A 324 18.43 39.38 -0.69
CA PRO A 324 17.40 40.38 -0.54
C PRO A 324 16.58 40.48 -1.84
N GLN A 325 15.26 40.56 -1.74
CA GLN A 325 14.46 40.86 -2.93
C GLN A 325 14.94 42.18 -3.51
N GLU A 326 15.09 42.24 -4.84
CA GLU A 326 15.32 43.52 -5.49
C GLU A 326 14.19 44.48 -5.07
N PRO A 327 14.53 45.71 -4.67
CA PRO A 327 13.52 46.68 -4.29
C PRO A 327 12.56 46.87 -5.48
N LEU A 328 11.26 46.86 -5.20
CA LEU A 328 10.20 47.07 -6.20
C LEU A 328 10.37 48.39 -6.97
N LEU A 329 11.06 49.34 -6.35
CA LEU A 329 11.44 50.62 -6.92
C LEU A 329 12.95 50.66 -7.03
N LYS A 330 13.46 50.63 -8.26
CA LYS A 330 14.87 50.95 -8.51
C LYS A 330 15.04 52.45 -8.28
N ALA A 331 16.05 52.84 -7.52
CA ALA A 331 16.28 54.25 -7.15
C ALA A 331 16.37 55.18 -8.38
N ASP A 332 16.79 54.64 -9.52
CA ASP A 332 17.00 55.38 -10.77
C ASP A 332 15.75 55.46 -11.68
N GLU A 333 14.63 54.81 -11.30
CA GLU A 333 13.38 54.82 -12.08
C GLU A 333 12.30 55.76 -11.51
N LEU A 334 12.54 56.42 -10.37
CA LEU A 334 11.68 57.50 -9.89
C LEU A 334 11.96 58.80 -10.65
N ASP A 335 11.35 58.94 -11.83
CA ASP A 335 11.21 60.24 -12.48
C ASP A 335 10.09 61.02 -11.77
N PHE A 336 10.47 61.90 -10.83
CA PHE A 336 9.52 62.78 -10.14
C PHE A 336 8.96 63.89 -11.05
N TYR A 337 9.16 63.82 -12.38
CA TYR A 337 8.77 64.86 -13.34
C TYR A 337 9.20 66.25 -12.87
N TRP A 338 10.46 66.37 -12.44
CA TRP A 338 10.99 67.59 -11.83
C TRP A 338 10.79 68.83 -12.70
N ASP A 339 10.85 68.68 -14.01
CA ASP A 339 10.60 69.76 -14.95
C ASP A 339 9.14 70.25 -14.91
N ARG A 340 8.18 69.32 -14.78
CA ARG A 340 6.77 69.67 -14.62
C ARG A 340 6.48 70.32 -13.27
N ILE A 341 7.13 69.85 -12.20
CA ILE A 341 7.04 70.47 -10.86
C ILE A 341 7.58 71.91 -10.90
N LYS A 342 8.69 72.15 -11.62
CA LYS A 342 9.27 73.49 -11.79
C LYS A 342 8.37 74.41 -12.61
N GLU A 343 7.68 73.90 -13.63
CA GLU A 343 6.71 74.69 -14.40
C GLU A 343 5.53 75.16 -13.54
N ILE A 344 4.95 74.26 -12.74
CA ILE A 344 3.82 74.59 -11.85
C ILE A 344 4.24 75.62 -10.80
N ARG A 345 5.44 75.49 -10.20
CA ARG A 345 5.97 76.46 -9.23
C ARG A 345 6.26 77.85 -9.78
N LYS A 346 6.30 78.03 -11.11
CA LYS A 346 6.45 79.35 -11.76
C LYS A 346 5.10 80.00 -12.08
N GLN A 347 4.00 79.29 -11.87
CA GLN A 347 2.64 79.81 -12.07
C GLN A 347 2.00 80.35 -10.77
N ASP A 348 2.67 80.17 -9.62
CA ASP A 348 2.46 80.92 -8.39
C ASP A 348 3.46 82.09 -8.31
#